data_AF-H6C4A9-F1
#
_entry.id   AF-H6C4A9-F1
#
_cell.length_a   1.000
_cell.length_b   1.000
_cell.length_c   1.000
_cell.angle_alpha   90.00
_cell.angle_beta   90.00
_cell.angle_gamma   90.00
#
_symmetry.space_group_name_H-M   'P 1'
#
loop_
_entity.id
_entity.type
_entity.pdbx_description
1 polymer ?
#
loop_
_entity_poly.entity_id
_entity_poly.type
_entity_poly.pdbx_seq_one_letter_code
_entity_poly.pdbx_strand_id
1 'polypeptide(L)'
;MANLDDLRKQWATLYARTLPQLANARSPVQTSWPVTLDHCFARIILDYTIGHGERQWDHVVDKPAVRNMTEQQLQDAIALAEQVASGKADLCYLNEISLQCRGKHETDYVDRLQGESAAEEQHFIPIAANRKRTLEEDSENPQPLSGKQRKTEKGQSMLCFSPSVQTEYDRPLSPDLPKESGELSDELKRTVQRIRSHPSMTPYRKKLYLTLLSVPRGRYTTYAAMSDYLNSSARAVGNGMRNNPFAPEVPCHRVLAANGTIGGFNGDWGKDGKYASKKVELLRSEGIKFDGVGKVVGVPFRQFHSFEHVD
;
A
#
# COMPACT_ATOMS: atom_id res chain seq x y z
N MET A 1 -1.32 -12.29 -40.59
CA MET A 1 -0.56 -11.88 -39.39
C MET A 1 -1.17 -10.59 -38.90
N ALA A 2 -1.56 -10.51 -37.63
CA ALA A 2 -2.12 -9.28 -37.07
C ALA A 2 -1.01 -8.22 -37.03
N ASN A 3 -1.33 -6.97 -37.33
CA ASN A 3 -0.36 -5.89 -37.21
C ASN A 3 0.00 -5.70 -35.72
N LEU A 4 1.30 -5.60 -35.41
CA LEU A 4 1.79 -5.37 -34.05
C LEU A 4 1.13 -4.16 -33.38
N ASP A 5 0.86 -3.10 -34.14
CA ASP A 5 0.17 -1.91 -33.61
C ASP A 5 -1.31 -2.17 -33.31
N ASP A 6 -1.96 -3.08 -34.03
CA ASP A 6 -3.34 -3.47 -33.75
C ASP A 6 -3.42 -4.33 -32.49
N LEU A 7 -2.46 -5.24 -32.28
CA LEU A 7 -2.34 -6.00 -31.04
C LEU A 7 -2.12 -5.07 -29.83
N ARG A 8 -1.24 -4.07 -29.98
CA ARG A 8 -1.02 -3.06 -28.92
C ARG A 8 -2.29 -2.29 -28.57
N LYS A 9 -3.08 -1.88 -29.58
CA LYS A 9 -4.37 -1.20 -29.38
C LYS A 9 -5.41 -2.11 -28.74
N GLN A 10 -5.49 -3.38 -29.16
CA GLN A 10 -6.40 -4.37 -28.59
C GLN A 10 -6.07 -4.62 -27.13
N TRP A 11 -4.80 -4.88 -26.81
CA TRP A 11 -4.32 -5.03 -25.44
C TRP A 11 -4.67 -3.80 -24.59
N ALA A 12 -4.36 -2.59 -25.09
CA ALA A 12 -4.69 -1.34 -24.41
C ALA A 12 -6.19 -1.18 -24.13
N THR A 13 -7.03 -1.56 -25.10
CA THR A 13 -8.48 -1.51 -24.94
C THR A 13 -8.96 -2.48 -23.87
N LEU A 14 -8.41 -3.70 -23.83
CA LEU A 14 -8.81 -4.73 -22.88
C LEU A 14 -8.52 -4.33 -21.43
N TYR A 15 -7.28 -3.95 -21.12
CA TYR A 15 -6.92 -3.62 -19.74
C TYR A 15 -7.41 -2.24 -19.29
N ALA A 16 -7.50 -1.25 -20.19
CA ALA A 16 -7.86 0.11 -19.82
C ALA A 16 -9.37 0.38 -19.83
N ARG A 17 -10.15 -0.39 -20.61
CA ARG A 17 -11.58 -0.15 -20.79
C ARG A 17 -12.43 -1.38 -20.49
N THR A 18 -12.22 -2.49 -21.18
CA THR A 18 -13.13 -3.65 -21.13
C THR A 18 -13.21 -4.27 -19.74
N LEU A 19 -12.06 -4.67 -19.17
CA LEU A 19 -12.04 -5.32 -17.85
C LEU A 19 -12.50 -4.39 -16.71
N PRO A 20 -12.06 -3.12 -16.63
CA PRO A 20 -12.61 -2.17 -15.66
C PRO A 20 -14.13 -1.97 -15.78
N GLN A 21 -14.67 -1.92 -17.01
CA GLN A 21 -16.12 -1.79 -17.21
C GLN A 21 -16.88 -2.99 -16.66
N LEU A 22 -16.41 -4.22 -16.94
CA LEU A 22 -17.01 -5.44 -16.41
C LEU A 22 -16.96 -5.48 -14.87
N ALA A 23 -15.83 -5.09 -14.28
CA ALA A 23 -15.66 -5.03 -12.83
C ALA A 23 -16.58 -4.01 -12.17
N ASN A 24 -16.65 -2.79 -12.72
CA ASN A 24 -17.52 -1.74 -12.20
C ASN A 24 -19.02 -2.08 -12.34
N ALA A 25 -19.38 -2.80 -13.41
CA ALA A 25 -20.73 -3.31 -13.61
C ALA A 25 -21.06 -4.55 -12.75
N ARG A 26 -20.08 -5.09 -12.00
CA ARG A 26 -20.20 -6.36 -11.25
C ARG A 26 -20.72 -7.49 -12.13
N SER A 27 -20.14 -7.63 -13.32
CA SER A 27 -20.54 -8.65 -14.29
C SER A 27 -20.48 -10.05 -13.67
N PRO A 28 -21.51 -10.91 -13.86
CA PRO A 28 -21.59 -12.24 -13.27
C PRO A 28 -20.65 -13.26 -13.93
N VAL A 29 -19.88 -12.85 -14.95
CA VAL A 29 -18.86 -13.71 -15.60
C VAL A 29 -17.71 -14.07 -14.65
N GLN A 30 -17.56 -13.35 -13.54
CA GLN A 30 -16.64 -13.67 -12.46
C GLN A 30 -17.45 -13.75 -11.15
N THR A 31 -17.10 -14.69 -10.28
CA THR A 31 -17.71 -14.81 -8.94
C THR A 31 -17.45 -13.57 -8.09
N SER A 32 -16.26 -12.97 -8.25
CA SER A 32 -15.85 -11.74 -7.58
C SER A 32 -14.86 -10.96 -8.45
N TRP A 33 -14.83 -9.64 -8.28
CA TRP A 33 -13.90 -8.74 -8.96
C TRP A 33 -12.93 -8.16 -7.93
N PRO A 34 -11.75 -8.76 -7.72
CA PRO A 34 -10.80 -8.34 -6.67
C PRO A 34 -10.14 -6.98 -6.97
N VAL A 35 -10.23 -6.51 -8.21
CA VAL A 35 -9.67 -5.23 -8.65
C VAL A 35 -10.62 -4.50 -9.59
N THR A 36 -10.54 -3.17 -9.61
CA THR A 36 -11.38 -2.31 -10.47
C THR A 36 -10.58 -1.31 -11.32
N LEU A 37 -9.27 -1.15 -11.04
CA LEU A 37 -8.41 -0.19 -11.73
C LEU A 37 -7.69 -0.84 -12.91
N ASP A 38 -7.60 -0.11 -14.02
CA ASP A 38 -6.96 -0.50 -15.28
C ASP A 38 -5.56 -1.14 -15.12
N HIS A 39 -4.65 -0.46 -14.42
CA HIS A 39 -3.29 -0.92 -14.21
C HIS A 39 -3.22 -2.17 -13.33
N CYS A 40 -4.23 -2.43 -12.49
CA CYS A 40 -4.29 -3.66 -11.72
C CYS A 40 -4.54 -4.87 -12.63
N PHE A 41 -5.43 -4.75 -13.62
CA PHE A 41 -5.66 -5.80 -14.62
C PHE A 41 -4.40 -6.06 -15.45
N ALA A 42 -3.78 -4.99 -15.97
CA ALA A 42 -2.55 -5.13 -16.72
C ALA A 42 -1.46 -5.83 -15.90
N ARG A 43 -1.27 -5.42 -14.63
CA ARG A 43 -0.31 -6.06 -13.72
C ARG A 43 -0.59 -7.56 -13.55
N ILE A 44 -1.83 -7.93 -13.21
CA ILE A 44 -2.21 -9.32 -12.92
C ILE A 44 -1.95 -10.22 -14.13
N ILE A 45 -2.43 -9.79 -15.29
CA ILE A 45 -2.32 -10.56 -16.53
C ILE A 45 -0.85 -10.69 -16.95
N LEU A 46 -0.09 -9.60 -16.91
CA LEU A 46 1.32 -9.63 -17.31
C LEU A 46 2.20 -10.42 -16.33
N ASP A 47 1.94 -10.35 -15.02
CA ASP A 47 2.67 -11.18 -14.06
C ASP A 47 2.46 -12.67 -14.32
N TYR A 48 1.28 -13.07 -14.79
CA TYR A 48 0.99 -14.45 -15.16
C TYR A 48 1.61 -14.83 -16.52
N THR A 49 1.40 -14.03 -17.57
CA THR A 49 1.81 -14.41 -18.93
C THR A 49 3.29 -14.20 -19.19
N ILE A 50 3.87 -13.11 -18.67
CA ILE A 50 5.27 -12.73 -18.88
C ILE A 50 6.12 -13.15 -17.68
N GLY A 51 5.63 -12.89 -16.48
CA GLY A 51 6.30 -13.28 -15.24
C GLY A 51 6.17 -14.76 -14.90
N HIS A 52 5.35 -15.50 -15.66
CA HIS A 52 5.02 -16.91 -15.44
C HIS A 52 4.47 -17.21 -14.03
N GLY A 53 3.94 -16.20 -13.33
CA GLY A 53 3.51 -16.30 -11.94
C GLY A 53 4.63 -16.40 -10.91
N GLU A 54 5.90 -16.49 -11.34
CA GLU A 54 7.05 -16.63 -10.45
C GLU A 54 7.70 -15.28 -10.11
N ARG A 55 7.61 -14.30 -11.02
CA ARG A 55 8.23 -12.98 -10.87
C ARG A 55 7.35 -11.88 -11.43
N GLN A 56 7.70 -10.63 -11.12
CA GLN A 56 7.02 -9.47 -11.69
C GLN A 56 7.38 -9.33 -13.18
N TRP A 57 6.41 -8.97 -14.00
CA TRP A 57 6.61 -8.84 -15.45
C TRP A 57 7.72 -7.83 -15.82
N ASP A 58 7.96 -6.81 -15.00
CA ASP A 58 8.95 -5.75 -15.27
C ASP A 58 10.40 -6.19 -15.02
N HIS A 59 10.61 -7.43 -14.58
CA HIS A 59 11.92 -8.08 -14.61
C HIS A 59 12.22 -8.76 -15.96
N VAL A 60 11.22 -8.86 -16.85
CA VAL A 60 11.33 -9.57 -18.14
C VAL A 60 11.17 -8.61 -19.31
N VAL A 61 10.30 -7.61 -19.19
CA VAL A 61 10.04 -6.62 -20.25
C VAL A 61 10.15 -5.20 -19.70
N ASP A 62 10.82 -4.32 -20.45
CA ASP A 62 11.00 -2.92 -20.08
C ASP A 62 9.70 -2.12 -20.08
N LYS A 63 9.66 -1.07 -19.27
CA LYS A 63 8.55 -0.11 -19.24
C LYS A 63 8.63 0.84 -20.44
N PRO A 64 7.50 1.20 -21.09
CA PRO A 64 6.14 0.68 -20.88
C PRO A 64 5.91 -0.65 -21.64
N ALA A 65 5.31 -1.64 -20.96
CA ALA A 65 5.10 -2.99 -21.51
C ALA A 65 4.45 -3.00 -22.90
N VAL A 66 3.44 -2.16 -23.13
CA VAL A 66 2.72 -2.08 -24.42
C VAL A 66 3.68 -1.84 -25.60
N ARG A 67 4.78 -1.11 -25.40
CA ARG A 67 5.75 -0.84 -26.47
C ARG A 67 6.81 -1.93 -26.61
N ASN A 68 7.20 -2.55 -25.49
CA ASN A 68 8.36 -3.44 -25.44
C ASN A 68 8.02 -4.94 -25.47
N MET A 69 6.74 -5.32 -25.40
CA MET A 69 6.31 -6.69 -25.61
C MET A 69 6.44 -7.12 -27.07
N THR A 70 6.85 -8.38 -27.26
CA THR A 70 6.83 -9.06 -28.57
C THR A 70 5.40 -9.34 -29.04
N GLU A 71 5.25 -9.68 -30.33
CA GLU A 71 3.96 -10.09 -30.89
C GLU A 71 3.33 -11.25 -30.10
N GLN A 72 4.13 -12.27 -29.76
CA GLN A 72 3.67 -13.43 -29.00
C GLN A 72 3.23 -13.04 -27.57
N GLN A 73 4.01 -12.22 -26.86
CA GLN A 73 3.64 -11.78 -25.52
C GLN A 73 2.34 -10.95 -25.51
N LEU A 74 2.13 -10.12 -26.53
CA LEU A 74 0.87 -9.39 -26.70
C LEU A 74 -0.30 -10.35 -26.96
N GLN A 75 -0.11 -11.35 -27.83
CA GLN A 75 -1.13 -12.37 -28.10
C GLN A 75 -1.49 -13.16 -26.84
N ASP A 76 -0.51 -13.58 -26.05
CA ASP A 76 -0.73 -14.33 -24.80
C ASP A 76 -1.47 -13.48 -23.76
N ALA A 77 -1.09 -12.20 -23.61
CA ALA A 77 -1.75 -11.26 -22.70
C ALA A 77 -3.20 -10.98 -23.13
N ILE A 78 -3.45 -10.78 -24.43
CA ILE A 78 -4.79 -10.57 -24.99
C ILE A 78 -5.65 -11.82 -24.78
N ALA A 79 -5.12 -13.01 -25.09
CA ALA A 79 -5.84 -14.27 -24.93
C ALA A 79 -6.26 -14.50 -23.47
N LEU A 80 -5.37 -14.26 -22.51
CA LEU A 80 -5.71 -14.37 -21.09
C LEU A 80 -6.74 -13.31 -20.67
N ALA A 81 -6.62 -12.08 -21.13
CA ALA A 81 -7.58 -11.01 -20.84
C ALA A 81 -9.00 -11.33 -21.35
N GLU A 82 -9.10 -11.91 -22.54
CA GLU A 82 -10.36 -12.35 -23.14
C GLU A 82 -10.95 -13.56 -22.38
N GLN A 83 -10.11 -14.48 -21.89
CA GLN A 83 -10.55 -15.57 -21.02
C GLN A 83 -11.11 -15.03 -19.69
N VAL A 84 -10.46 -14.04 -19.07
CA VAL A 84 -10.99 -13.37 -17.88
C VAL A 84 -12.32 -12.67 -18.18
N ALA A 85 -12.40 -11.93 -19.29
CA ALA A 85 -13.61 -11.21 -19.68
C ALA A 85 -14.80 -12.14 -19.98
N SER A 86 -14.54 -13.37 -20.40
CA SER A 86 -15.56 -14.39 -20.69
C SER A 86 -15.83 -15.37 -19.54
N GLY A 87 -15.13 -15.24 -18.41
CA GLY A 87 -15.26 -16.15 -17.27
C GLY A 87 -14.57 -17.50 -17.42
N LYS A 88 -13.74 -17.68 -18.47
CA LYS A 88 -12.95 -18.91 -18.71
C LYS A 88 -11.69 -18.99 -17.85
N ALA A 89 -11.22 -17.86 -17.32
CA ALA A 89 -10.13 -17.78 -16.37
C ALA A 89 -10.60 -17.04 -15.12
N ASP A 90 -10.23 -17.53 -13.94
CA ASP A 90 -10.58 -16.94 -12.65
C ASP A 90 -9.63 -15.79 -12.30
N LEU A 91 -10.19 -14.57 -12.20
CA LEU A 91 -9.42 -13.38 -11.86
C LEU A 91 -8.93 -13.38 -10.41
N CYS A 92 -9.65 -14.01 -9.47
CA CYS A 92 -9.25 -14.12 -8.07
C CYS A 92 -7.96 -14.92 -7.96
N TYR A 93 -7.94 -16.12 -8.55
CA TYR A 93 -6.75 -16.96 -8.64
C TYR A 93 -5.55 -16.23 -9.27
N LEU A 94 -5.74 -15.54 -10.40
CA LEU A 94 -4.66 -14.79 -11.04
C LEU A 94 -4.16 -13.64 -10.17
N ASN A 95 -5.04 -12.97 -9.43
CA ASN A 95 -4.66 -11.90 -8.50
C ASN A 95 -3.80 -12.43 -7.35
N GLU A 96 -4.14 -13.59 -6.80
CA GLU A 96 -3.36 -14.24 -5.74
C GLU A 96 -1.93 -14.56 -6.20
N ILE A 97 -1.76 -15.19 -7.37
CA ILE A 97 -0.45 -15.45 -7.97
C ILE A 97 0.35 -14.15 -8.12
N SER A 98 -0.28 -13.12 -8.67
CA SER A 98 0.35 -11.82 -8.89
C SER A 98 0.71 -11.09 -7.58
N LEU A 99 0.03 -11.39 -6.47
CA LEU A 99 0.38 -10.87 -5.13
C LEU A 99 1.55 -11.66 -4.51
N GLN A 100 1.55 -12.98 -4.65
CA GLN A 100 2.61 -13.87 -4.18
C GLN A 100 3.96 -13.52 -4.81
N CYS A 101 4.03 -13.39 -6.15
CA CYS A 101 5.29 -13.04 -6.83
C CYS A 101 5.81 -11.63 -6.49
N ARG A 102 4.98 -10.79 -5.88
CA ARG A 102 5.31 -9.43 -5.42
C ARG A 102 5.62 -9.36 -3.92
N GLY A 103 5.62 -10.49 -3.22
CA GLY A 103 5.91 -10.57 -1.79
C GLY A 103 4.82 -9.94 -0.91
N LYS A 104 3.59 -9.83 -1.41
CA LYS A 104 2.42 -9.39 -0.62
C LYS A 104 1.53 -10.60 -0.38
N HIS A 105 1.59 -11.18 0.82
CA HIS A 105 0.55 -12.12 1.22
C HIS A 105 -0.72 -11.36 1.59
N GLU A 106 -1.85 -11.78 1.04
CA GLU A 106 -3.17 -11.46 1.56
C GLU A 106 -3.46 -12.41 2.73
N THR A 107 -2.81 -12.20 3.87
CA THR A 107 -3.02 -13.06 5.06
C THR A 107 -4.33 -12.83 5.79
N ASP A 108 -5.24 -11.96 5.32
CA ASP A 108 -6.43 -11.58 6.10
C ASP A 108 -7.78 -11.96 5.44
N TYR A 109 -7.79 -12.74 4.35
CA TYR A 109 -9.05 -13.17 3.70
C TYR A 109 -9.42 -14.64 3.99
N VAL A 110 -8.45 -15.54 4.12
CA VAL A 110 -8.70 -16.99 4.24
C VAL A 110 -9.29 -17.38 5.60
N ASP A 111 -9.10 -16.56 6.65
CA ASP A 111 -9.65 -16.81 7.99
C ASP A 111 -11.18 -16.58 8.08
N ARG A 112 -11.79 -16.00 7.03
CA ARG A 112 -13.23 -15.71 6.98
C ARG A 112 -14.09 -16.75 6.26
N LEU A 113 -13.48 -17.81 5.71
CA LEU A 113 -14.18 -18.87 4.97
C LEU A 113 -14.14 -20.24 5.66
N GLN A 114 -13.43 -20.39 6.78
CA GLN A 114 -13.37 -21.65 7.55
C GLN A 114 -14.51 -21.83 8.57
N GLY A 115 -15.58 -21.05 8.42
CA GLY A 115 -16.76 -21.14 9.25
C GLY A 115 -18.02 -21.45 8.47
N GLU A 116 -18.00 -22.44 7.56
CA GLU A 116 -19.20 -23.20 7.15
C GLU A 116 -18.86 -24.36 6.18
N SER A 117 -18.99 -25.57 6.72
CA SER A 117 -19.36 -26.85 6.08
C SER A 117 -18.96 -27.17 4.63
N ALA A 118 -18.10 -28.18 4.53
CA ALA A 118 -18.06 -29.28 3.55
C ALA A 118 -19.23 -29.37 2.53
N ALA A 119 -18.88 -29.36 1.23
CA ALA A 119 -19.22 -30.37 0.23
C ALA A 119 -18.80 -29.94 -1.19
N GLU A 120 -18.39 -30.93 -2.00
CA GLU A 120 -18.21 -30.93 -3.47
C GLU A 120 -16.91 -30.37 -4.06
N GLU A 121 -15.91 -31.26 -4.14
CA GLU A 121 -14.79 -31.18 -5.07
C GLU A 121 -15.30 -31.30 -6.52
N GLN A 122 -15.19 -30.22 -7.30
CA GLN A 122 -15.15 -30.30 -8.76
C GLN A 122 -13.72 -30.02 -9.22
N HIS A 123 -13.01 -31.10 -9.55
CA HIS A 123 -11.72 -31.09 -10.21
C HIS A 123 -11.77 -30.21 -11.48
N PHE A 124 -10.97 -29.13 -11.51
CA PHE A 124 -10.71 -28.37 -12.73
C PHE A 124 -9.23 -28.52 -13.14
N ILE A 125 -9.03 -28.80 -14.44
CA ILE A 125 -7.78 -29.27 -15.03
C ILE A 125 -6.73 -28.14 -15.12
N PRO A 126 -5.46 -28.37 -14.73
CA PRO A 126 -4.39 -27.40 -14.97
C PRO A 126 -4.12 -27.25 -16.47
N ILE A 127 -4.14 -26.02 -16.97
CA ILE A 127 -3.77 -25.71 -18.37
C ILE A 127 -2.27 -26.00 -18.54
N ALA A 128 -1.97 -27.02 -19.35
CA ALA A 128 -0.63 -27.51 -19.59
C ALA A 128 0.28 -26.41 -20.19
N ALA A 129 1.32 -26.04 -19.44
CA ALA A 129 2.44 -25.29 -19.97
C ALA A 129 3.23 -26.17 -20.95
N ASN A 130 3.46 -25.65 -22.16
CA ASN A 130 4.22 -26.28 -23.23
C ASN A 130 5.66 -26.61 -22.76
N ARG A 131 5.95 -27.88 -22.45
CA ARG A 131 7.31 -28.39 -22.23
C ARG A 131 8.02 -28.58 -23.58
N LYS A 132 9.07 -27.81 -23.84
CA LYS A 132 10.06 -28.13 -24.88
C LYS A 132 11.10 -29.12 -24.33
N ARG A 133 11.30 -30.18 -25.13
CA ARG A 133 12.29 -31.27 -25.03
C ARG A 133 13.70 -30.77 -24.68
N THR A 134 14.32 -31.47 -23.74
CA THR A 134 15.78 -31.51 -23.54
C THR A 134 16.28 -32.82 -24.14
N LEU A 135 17.38 -32.76 -24.91
CA LEU A 135 18.18 -33.92 -25.31
C LEU A 135 19.55 -33.79 -24.61
N GLU A 136 19.95 -34.92 -24.04
CA GLU A 136 21.24 -35.41 -23.52
C GLU A 136 22.46 -35.02 -24.41
N GLU A 137 23.73 -35.08 -24.02
CA GLU A 137 24.57 -35.68 -22.96
C GLU A 137 25.95 -34.97 -23.10
N ASP A 138 26.80 -34.78 -22.08
CA ASP A 138 27.93 -35.67 -21.74
C ASP A 138 28.68 -35.00 -20.55
N SER A 139 28.80 -35.67 -19.40
CA SER A 139 29.94 -36.53 -19.00
C SER A 139 31.14 -35.77 -18.41
N GLU A 140 31.27 -35.85 -17.08
CA GLU A 140 32.49 -36.17 -16.29
C GLU A 140 32.58 -35.42 -14.93
N ASN A 141 32.83 -36.21 -13.88
CA ASN A 141 33.11 -35.91 -12.46
C ASN A 141 34.51 -36.55 -12.16
N PRO A 142 35.22 -36.42 -11.00
CA PRO A 142 35.09 -35.54 -9.82
C PRO A 142 36.42 -34.91 -9.25
N GLN A 143 36.22 -33.96 -8.31
CA GLN A 143 36.97 -33.74 -7.02
C GLN A 143 38.42 -33.13 -7.03
N PRO A 144 39.00 -32.72 -5.85
CA PRO A 144 38.79 -31.44 -5.13
C PRO A 144 40.14 -30.74 -4.80
N LEU A 145 40.16 -29.60 -4.05
CA LEU A 145 41.09 -29.33 -2.92
C LEU A 145 41.19 -27.84 -2.48
N SER A 146 41.29 -27.70 -1.15
CA SER A 146 41.87 -26.60 -0.35
C SER A 146 41.02 -25.31 -0.24
N GLY A 147 40.84 -24.68 0.93
CA GLY A 147 41.49 -24.83 2.23
C GLY A 147 41.73 -23.44 2.83
N LYS A 148 41.40 -23.27 4.13
CA LYS A 148 41.82 -22.26 5.13
C LYS A 148 40.61 -21.69 5.87
N GLN A 149 40.28 -22.22 7.05
CA GLN A 149 40.88 -22.03 8.39
C GLN A 149 40.17 -20.94 9.20
N ARG A 150 39.47 -21.42 10.24
CA ARG A 150 38.97 -20.69 11.43
C ARG A 150 40.12 -20.27 12.35
N LYS A 151 39.92 -19.19 13.10
CA LYS A 151 40.51 -18.93 14.44
C LYS A 151 39.39 -18.31 15.31
N THR A 152 38.75 -19.08 16.19
CA THR A 152 39.05 -19.39 17.61
C THR A 152 38.42 -18.40 18.61
N GLU A 153 37.57 -18.99 19.46
CA GLU A 153 36.88 -18.48 20.64
C GLU A 153 37.83 -18.18 21.81
N LYS A 154 37.36 -17.33 22.74
CA LYS A 154 37.47 -17.39 24.22
C LYS A 154 36.95 -16.04 24.78
N GLY A 155 36.12 -15.95 25.81
CA GLY A 155 35.60 -16.95 26.72
C GLY A 155 34.42 -16.39 27.52
N GLN A 156 33.72 -17.32 28.16
CA GLN A 156 32.61 -17.11 29.07
C GLN A 156 33.06 -16.43 30.38
N SER A 157 32.16 -15.66 31.00
CA SER A 157 32.04 -15.57 32.46
C SER A 157 30.74 -14.85 32.82
N MET A 158 29.82 -15.59 33.45
CA MET A 158 28.72 -15.03 34.24
C MET A 158 29.26 -14.34 35.49
N LEU A 159 28.61 -13.26 35.94
CA LEU A 159 27.86 -13.20 37.21
C LEU A 159 27.43 -11.76 37.54
N CYS A 160 26.24 -11.68 38.13
CA CYS A 160 25.54 -10.49 38.59
C CYS A 160 26.17 -9.87 39.85
N PHE A 161 26.18 -8.53 39.93
CA PHE A 161 25.84 -7.78 41.16
C PHE A 161 25.64 -6.28 40.81
N SER A 162 24.44 -5.75 41.03
CA SER A 162 24.15 -4.32 41.25
C SER A 162 24.59 -3.95 42.68
N PRO A 163 24.91 -2.68 43.06
CA PRO A 163 24.01 -1.53 42.84
C PRO A 163 24.64 -0.13 42.67
N SER A 164 23.77 0.78 42.24
CA SER A 164 23.75 2.22 42.52
C SER A 164 24.86 3.12 41.96
N VAL A 165 24.55 3.80 40.85
CA VAL A 165 24.85 5.23 40.71
C VAL A 165 23.57 5.92 40.25
N GLN A 166 23.03 6.75 41.14
CA GLN A 166 21.91 7.64 40.89
C GLN A 166 22.41 8.78 39.99
N THR A 167 21.85 8.90 38.78
CA THR A 167 21.90 10.14 38.01
C THR A 167 20.47 10.57 37.73
N GLU A 168 20.02 11.52 38.53
CA GLU A 168 18.93 12.48 38.35
C GLU A 168 18.07 12.30 37.08
N TYR A 169 17.06 11.44 37.18
CA TYR A 169 15.83 11.52 36.39
C TYR A 169 14.66 11.56 37.36
N ASP A 170 14.59 12.65 38.14
CA ASP A 170 13.45 12.91 39.03
C ASP A 170 12.95 14.34 38.84
N ARG A 171 12.22 14.52 37.74
CA ARG A 171 10.97 15.31 37.72
C ARG A 171 10.24 15.01 36.41
N PRO A 172 9.03 14.44 36.42
CA PRO A 172 8.13 14.63 35.32
C PRO A 172 7.86 16.13 35.24
N LEU A 173 8.41 16.83 34.24
CA LEU A 173 7.74 18.02 33.76
C LEU A 173 6.40 17.50 33.24
N SER A 174 5.38 17.54 34.08
CA SER A 174 4.01 17.54 33.65
C SER A 174 3.94 18.58 32.52
N PRO A 175 3.66 18.20 31.26
CA PRO A 175 3.01 19.17 30.43
C PRO A 175 1.69 19.42 31.15
N ASP A 176 1.48 20.66 31.60
CA ASP A 176 0.15 21.12 31.94
C ASP A 176 -0.74 20.82 30.74
N LEU A 177 -1.35 19.62 30.75
CA LEU A 177 -2.48 19.29 29.91
C LEU A 177 -3.54 20.26 30.41
N PRO A 178 -3.99 21.22 29.59
CA PRO A 178 -5.15 21.99 29.94
C PRO A 178 -6.25 20.98 30.24
N LYS A 179 -6.74 20.98 31.48
CA LYS A 179 -8.03 20.39 31.80
C LYS A 179 -9.09 21.23 31.07
N GLU A 180 -9.26 21.00 29.78
CA GLU A 180 -10.40 21.55 29.05
C GLU A 180 -11.56 20.56 29.11
N SER A 181 -12.26 20.58 30.24
CA SER A 181 -13.72 20.46 30.22
C SER A 181 -14.30 21.79 29.73
N GLY A 182 -14.07 22.11 28.45
CA GLY A 182 -14.39 23.42 27.88
C GLY A 182 -14.86 23.25 26.43
N GLU A 183 -15.96 23.91 26.09
CA GLU A 183 -16.64 23.84 24.81
C GLU A 183 -15.68 23.91 23.62
N LEU A 184 -15.94 23.11 22.58
CA LEU A 184 -15.22 23.19 21.31
C LEU A 184 -15.21 24.65 20.83
N SER A 185 -14.06 25.16 20.39
CA SER A 185 -13.97 26.53 19.89
C SER A 185 -14.99 26.75 18.76
N ASP A 186 -15.58 27.95 18.70
CA ASP A 186 -16.55 28.29 17.66
C ASP A 186 -16.00 28.09 16.24
N GLU A 187 -14.70 28.28 16.06
CA GLU A 187 -14.00 28.03 14.80
C GLU A 187 -13.97 26.54 14.44
N LEU A 188 -13.72 25.68 15.43
CA LEU A 188 -13.76 24.23 15.23
C LEU A 188 -15.18 23.76 14.92
N LYS A 189 -16.19 24.26 15.64
CA LYS A 189 -17.61 23.98 15.37
C LYS A 189 -18.00 24.35 13.93
N ARG A 190 -17.64 25.56 13.48
CA ARG A 190 -17.86 26.02 12.09
C ARG A 190 -17.17 25.11 11.06
N THR A 191 -15.94 24.70 11.35
CA THR A 191 -15.18 23.82 10.45
C THR A 191 -15.83 22.44 10.34
N VAL A 192 -16.22 21.85 11.47
CA VAL A 192 -16.96 20.57 11.52
C VAL A 192 -18.24 20.66 10.71
N GLN A 193 -19.01 21.74 10.89
CA GLN A 193 -20.26 21.95 10.15
C GLN A 193 -20.03 22.08 8.64
N ARG A 194 -19.00 22.82 8.22
CA ARG A 194 -18.62 22.97 6.80
C ARG A 194 -18.19 21.65 6.15
N ILE A 195 -17.53 20.76 6.89
CA ILE A 195 -17.18 19.41 6.41
C ILE A 195 -18.44 18.56 6.23
N ARG A 196 -19.34 18.57 7.23
CA ARG A 196 -20.58 17.78 7.22
C ARG A 196 -21.53 18.21 6.10
N SER A 197 -21.72 19.51 5.91
CA SER A 197 -22.64 20.08 4.92
C SER A 197 -22.11 20.07 3.47
N HIS A 198 -20.85 19.68 3.25
CA HIS A 198 -20.27 19.74 1.91
C HIS A 198 -21.04 18.84 0.91
N PRO A 199 -21.56 19.39 -0.20
CA PRO A 199 -22.56 18.72 -1.05
C PRO A 199 -21.99 17.57 -1.87
N SER A 200 -20.76 17.72 -2.40
CA SER A 200 -20.14 16.74 -3.31
C SER A 200 -19.12 15.82 -2.64
N MET A 201 -19.04 15.81 -1.31
CA MET A 201 -18.00 15.06 -0.58
C MET A 201 -18.49 13.70 -0.12
N THR A 202 -17.69 12.66 -0.39
CA THR A 202 -18.04 11.28 0.00
C THR A 202 -18.06 11.12 1.53
N PRO A 203 -18.88 10.20 2.07
CA PRO A 203 -18.91 9.90 3.50
C PRO A 203 -17.52 9.57 4.07
N TYR A 204 -16.73 8.80 3.33
CA TYR A 204 -15.35 8.49 3.70
C TYR A 204 -14.49 9.75 3.85
N ARG A 205 -14.55 10.70 2.91
CA ARG A 205 -13.74 11.93 2.98
C ARG A 205 -14.19 12.85 4.12
N LYS A 206 -15.50 12.92 4.38
CA LYS A 206 -16.03 13.64 5.56
C LYS A 206 -15.46 13.04 6.85
N LYS A 207 -15.57 11.72 7.02
CA LYS A 207 -15.02 11.00 8.18
C LYS A 207 -13.51 11.23 8.32
N LEU A 208 -12.77 11.11 7.23
CA LEU A 208 -11.32 11.33 7.18
C LEU A 208 -10.92 12.72 7.70
N TYR A 209 -11.57 13.79 7.24
CA TYR A 209 -11.25 15.14 7.68
C TYR A 209 -11.67 15.43 9.12
N LEU A 210 -12.82 14.89 9.55
CA LEU A 210 -13.24 14.97 10.96
C LEU A 210 -12.23 14.25 11.86
N THR A 211 -11.79 13.04 11.50
CA THR A 211 -10.74 12.33 12.25
C THR A 211 -9.44 13.14 12.30
N LEU A 212 -9.05 13.80 11.21
CA LEU A 212 -7.84 14.61 11.17
C LEU A 212 -7.88 15.82 12.13
N LEU A 213 -9.06 16.42 12.35
CA LEU A 213 -9.23 17.51 13.32
C LEU A 213 -8.93 17.08 14.77
N SER A 214 -9.01 15.79 15.08
CA SER A 214 -8.67 15.27 16.41
C SER A 214 -7.17 15.27 16.71
N VAL A 215 -6.30 15.45 15.70
CA VAL A 215 -4.85 15.49 15.89
C VAL A 215 -4.44 16.85 16.47
N PRO A 216 -3.95 16.93 17.71
CA PRO A 216 -3.67 18.21 18.36
C PRO A 216 -2.53 18.97 17.68
N ARG A 217 -2.51 20.30 17.86
CA ARG A 217 -1.36 21.13 17.49
C ARG A 217 -0.10 20.62 18.19
N GLY A 218 1.02 20.58 17.48
CA GLY A 218 2.30 20.08 18.02
C GLY A 218 2.40 18.56 18.08
N ARG A 219 1.37 17.84 17.62
CA ARG A 219 1.39 16.40 17.39
C ARG A 219 1.31 16.11 15.90
N TYR A 220 1.85 14.97 15.51
CA TYR A 220 1.72 14.45 14.15
C TYR A 220 1.13 13.04 14.20
N THR A 221 0.57 12.58 13.08
CA THR A 221 0.14 11.21 12.87
C THR A 221 0.72 10.67 11.57
N THR A 222 0.45 9.41 11.22
CA THR A 222 0.92 8.79 9.97
C THR A 222 -0.23 8.34 9.09
N TYR A 223 0.03 8.20 7.79
CA TYR A 223 -0.94 7.63 6.86
C TYR A 223 -1.40 6.23 7.30
N ALA A 224 -0.48 5.43 7.85
CA ALA A 224 -0.77 4.11 8.39
C ALA A 224 -1.70 4.22 9.62
N ALA A 225 -1.35 5.03 10.61
CA ALA A 225 -2.17 5.19 11.81
C ALA A 225 -3.61 5.65 11.50
N MET A 226 -3.77 6.58 10.57
CA MET A 226 -5.09 7.00 10.12
C MET A 226 -5.83 5.91 9.32
N SER A 227 -5.14 5.17 8.46
CA SER A 227 -5.77 4.11 7.69
C SER A 227 -6.25 2.95 8.58
N ASP A 228 -5.47 2.62 9.62
CA ASP A 228 -5.84 1.63 10.63
C ASP A 228 -7.15 2.05 11.32
N TYR A 229 -7.22 3.30 11.80
CA TYR A 229 -8.40 3.81 12.50
C TYR A 229 -9.65 3.90 11.62
N LEU A 230 -9.47 4.20 10.33
CA LEU A 230 -10.56 4.37 9.38
C LEU A 230 -10.98 3.06 8.68
N ASN A 231 -10.31 1.93 8.96
CA ASN A 231 -10.45 0.68 8.21
C ASN A 231 -10.31 0.93 6.70
N SER A 232 -9.22 1.60 6.31
CA SER A 232 -8.96 2.02 4.93
C SER A 232 -7.50 1.75 4.54
N SER A 233 -7.04 2.31 3.42
CA SER A 233 -5.65 2.22 2.99
C SER A 233 -4.89 3.53 3.16
N ALA A 234 -3.60 3.47 3.45
CA ALA A 234 -2.71 4.63 3.49
C ALA A 234 -2.76 5.46 2.19
N ARG A 235 -3.01 4.80 1.04
CA ARG A 235 -3.20 5.46 -0.26
C ARG A 235 -4.49 6.29 -0.30
N ALA A 236 -5.60 5.76 0.20
CA ALA A 236 -6.86 6.49 0.26
C ALA A 236 -6.76 7.71 1.19
N VAL A 237 -6.09 7.57 2.35
CA VAL A 237 -5.75 8.69 3.24
C VAL A 237 -4.91 9.73 2.51
N GLY A 238 -3.83 9.30 1.84
CA GLY A 238 -2.94 10.18 1.07
C GLY A 238 -3.67 10.97 -0.03
N ASN A 239 -4.56 10.31 -0.78
CA ASN A 239 -5.41 10.97 -1.79
C ASN A 239 -6.35 12.01 -1.17
N GLY A 240 -6.90 11.74 0.03
CA GLY A 240 -7.69 12.70 0.78
C GLY A 240 -6.86 13.92 1.20
N MET A 241 -5.66 13.70 1.77
CA MET A 241 -4.76 14.78 2.20
C MET A 241 -4.32 15.68 1.05
N ARG A 242 -4.01 15.09 -0.11
CA ARG A 242 -3.61 15.84 -1.32
C ARG A 242 -4.70 16.78 -1.83
N ASN A 243 -5.96 16.40 -1.67
CA ASN A 243 -7.12 17.11 -2.22
C ASN A 243 -7.98 17.73 -1.11
N ASN A 244 -7.37 18.14 0.00
CA ASN A 244 -8.08 18.74 1.14
C ASN A 244 -8.56 20.16 0.79
N PRO A 245 -9.88 20.40 0.64
CA PRO A 245 -10.40 21.73 0.30
C PRO A 245 -10.48 22.67 1.52
N PHE A 246 -10.23 22.15 2.73
CA PHE A 246 -10.34 22.88 3.99
C PHE A 246 -8.97 23.18 4.61
N ALA A 247 -7.91 23.23 3.79
CA ALA A 247 -6.60 23.65 4.26
C ALA A 247 -6.55 25.18 4.36
N PRO A 248 -5.91 25.76 5.39
CA PRO A 248 -5.12 25.11 6.45
C PRO A 248 -5.90 24.67 7.70
N GLU A 249 -7.20 24.94 7.80
CA GLU A 249 -8.02 24.69 9.01
C GLU A 249 -8.08 23.20 9.38
N VAL A 250 -8.19 22.33 8.37
CA VAL A 250 -8.02 20.88 8.49
C VAL A 250 -6.53 20.56 8.27
N PRO A 251 -5.79 20.13 9.30
CA PRO A 251 -4.32 20.18 9.33
C PRO A 251 -3.65 19.01 8.59
N CYS A 252 -3.79 18.96 7.26
CA CYS A 252 -3.23 17.86 6.45
C CYS A 252 -1.70 17.77 6.50
N HIS A 253 -1.01 18.84 6.91
CA HIS A 253 0.44 18.84 7.15
C HIS A 253 0.85 17.96 8.33
N ARG A 254 -0.04 17.65 9.29
CA ARG A 254 0.23 16.78 10.44
C ARG A 254 0.33 15.29 10.10
N VAL A 255 0.02 14.88 8.87
CA VAL A 255 0.07 13.46 8.45
C VAL A 255 1.38 13.15 7.72
N LEU A 256 2.15 12.19 8.22
CA LEU A 256 3.50 11.83 7.74
C LEU A 256 3.61 10.38 7.26
N ALA A 257 4.74 10.05 6.65
CA ALA A 257 5.09 8.66 6.34
C ALA A 257 5.31 7.84 7.62
N ALA A 258 5.18 6.51 7.51
CA ALA A 258 5.30 5.60 8.66
C ALA A 258 6.64 5.69 9.40
N ASN A 259 7.71 6.01 8.67
CA ASN A 259 9.08 6.19 9.20
C ASN A 259 9.36 7.61 9.73
N GLY A 260 8.34 8.47 9.85
CA GLY A 260 8.48 9.84 10.33
C GLY A 260 9.08 10.83 9.32
N THR A 261 9.35 10.42 8.07
CA THR A 261 9.81 11.35 7.04
C THR A 261 8.66 12.22 6.53
N ILE A 262 9.02 13.39 5.99
CA ILE A 262 8.11 14.23 5.23
C ILE A 262 7.64 13.46 3.99
N GLY A 263 6.39 13.00 4.01
CA GLY A 263 5.71 12.46 2.83
C GLY A 263 5.27 13.57 1.88
N GLY A 264 4.65 13.20 0.75
CA GLY A 264 4.19 14.18 -0.24
C GLY A 264 3.23 15.23 0.33
N PHE A 265 3.35 16.47 -0.14
CA PHE A 265 2.54 17.61 0.30
C PHE A 265 2.10 18.44 -0.92
N ASN A 266 0.82 18.80 -0.95
CA ASN A 266 0.23 19.65 -1.98
C ASN A 266 0.54 19.19 -3.43
N GLY A 267 0.47 17.89 -3.70
CA GLY A 267 0.72 17.36 -5.05
C GLY A 267 2.14 16.85 -5.30
N ASP A 268 3.13 17.30 -4.53
CA ASP A 268 4.55 17.03 -4.78
C ASP A 268 5.14 15.96 -3.84
N TRP A 269 6.15 15.22 -4.29
CA TRP A 269 6.76 14.10 -3.57
C TRP A 269 8.26 14.31 -3.35
N GLY A 270 8.76 13.82 -2.20
CA GLY A 270 10.19 13.83 -1.87
C GLY A 270 10.64 15.06 -1.08
N LYS A 271 11.86 14.97 -0.54
CA LYS A 271 12.54 16.03 0.23
C LYS A 271 12.76 17.33 -0.59
N ASP A 272 12.78 17.20 -1.91
CA ASP A 272 13.01 18.28 -2.88
C ASP A 272 11.70 18.81 -3.50
N GLY A 273 10.55 18.32 -3.04
CA GLY A 273 9.25 18.80 -3.53
C GLY A 273 9.07 20.28 -3.19
N LYS A 274 8.55 21.08 -4.13
CA LYS A 274 8.39 22.53 -4.04
C LYS A 274 7.64 23.00 -2.78
N TYR A 275 6.81 22.13 -2.19
CA TYR A 275 6.02 22.40 -1.00
C TYR A 275 6.47 21.62 0.26
N ALA A 276 7.51 20.78 0.17
CA ALA A 276 8.06 20.07 1.32
C ALA A 276 8.56 21.05 2.40
N SER A 277 9.19 22.16 1.98
CA SER A 277 9.64 23.24 2.88
C SER A 277 8.50 23.87 3.66
N LYS A 278 7.34 24.10 3.03
CA LYS A 278 6.16 24.70 3.68
C LYS A 278 5.54 23.76 4.72
N LYS A 279 5.49 22.45 4.44
CA LYS A 279 5.02 21.46 5.42
C LYS A 279 5.93 21.40 6.64
N VAL A 280 7.25 21.39 6.43
CA VAL A 280 8.25 21.42 7.50
C VAL A 280 8.12 22.68 8.35
N GLU A 281 7.94 23.85 7.72
CA GLU A 281 7.74 25.12 8.41
C GLU A 281 6.48 25.12 9.29
N LEU A 282 5.35 24.63 8.77
CA LEU A 282 4.12 24.48 9.55
C LEU A 282 4.34 23.56 10.75
N LEU A 283 4.95 22.39 10.55
CA LEU A 283 5.24 21.46 11.64
C LEU A 283 6.17 22.08 12.70
N ARG A 284 7.22 22.80 12.28
CA ARG A 284 8.14 23.48 13.20
C ARG A 284 7.47 24.62 13.96
N SER A 285 6.61 25.41 13.32
CA SER A 285 5.85 26.47 14.01
C SER A 285 4.80 25.93 14.98
N GLU A 286 4.43 24.66 14.87
CA GLU A 286 3.64 23.94 15.86
C GLU A 286 4.46 23.29 16.98
N GLY A 287 5.80 23.36 16.92
CA GLY A 287 6.71 22.81 17.93
C GLY A 287 7.21 21.39 17.66
N ILE A 288 6.97 20.85 16.46
CA ILE A 288 7.42 19.50 16.08
C ILE A 288 8.91 19.52 15.75
N LYS A 289 9.67 18.66 16.43
CA LYS A 289 11.13 18.54 16.30
C LYS A 289 11.51 17.53 15.22
N PHE A 290 12.64 17.78 14.57
CA PHE A 290 13.22 16.90 13.56
C PHE A 290 14.61 16.44 14.01
N ASP A 291 15.00 15.22 13.66
CA ASP A 291 16.34 14.69 13.87
C ASP A 291 17.34 15.23 12.84
N GLY A 292 18.63 14.86 12.99
CA GLY A 292 19.69 15.26 12.06
C GLY A 292 19.54 14.74 10.63
N VAL A 293 18.60 13.82 10.38
CA VAL A 293 18.30 13.23 9.06
C VAL A 293 16.98 13.78 8.50
N GLY A 294 16.31 14.68 9.21
CA GLY A 294 15.05 15.32 8.78
C GLY A 294 13.79 14.46 9.02
N LYS A 295 13.83 13.49 9.93
CA LYS A 295 12.65 12.76 10.40
C LYS A 295 12.07 13.42 11.65
N VAL A 296 10.76 13.36 11.81
CA VAL A 296 10.13 13.85 13.04
C VAL A 296 10.48 12.96 14.23
N VAL A 297 10.81 13.61 15.34
CA VAL A 297 11.09 12.95 16.63
C VAL A 297 9.80 12.80 17.42
N GLY A 298 9.57 11.62 17.97
CA GLY A 298 8.43 11.31 18.84
C GLY A 298 7.60 10.13 18.35
N VAL A 299 6.46 9.92 18.99
CA VAL A 299 5.50 8.87 18.62
C VAL A 299 4.29 9.46 17.89
N PRO A 300 3.80 8.81 16.83
CA PRO A 300 2.64 9.29 16.11
C PRO A 300 1.39 9.25 16.99
N PHE A 301 0.56 10.28 16.88
CA PHE A 301 -0.74 10.35 17.51
C PHE A 301 -1.68 9.28 16.95
N ARG A 302 -2.28 8.49 17.84
CA ARG A 302 -3.22 7.41 17.53
C ARG A 302 -4.55 7.50 18.29
N GLN A 303 -4.70 8.46 19.20
CA GLN A 303 -5.89 8.63 20.05
C GLN A 303 -6.97 9.45 19.33
N PHE A 304 -7.35 9.01 18.13
CA PHE A 304 -8.35 9.71 17.34
C PHE A 304 -9.73 9.62 18.00
N HIS A 305 -10.57 10.63 17.78
CA HIS A 305 -11.98 10.61 18.16
C HIS A 305 -12.86 11.12 17.02
N SER A 306 -14.13 10.73 17.07
CA SER A 306 -15.14 11.15 16.10
C SER A 306 -15.90 12.37 16.63
N PHE A 307 -16.05 13.39 15.79
CA PHE A 307 -16.92 14.54 16.08
C PHE A 307 -18.36 14.20 15.73
N GLU A 308 -18.93 13.13 16.31
CA GLU A 308 -20.31 12.69 15.99
C GLU A 308 -21.37 13.61 16.64
N HIS A 309 -21.09 14.17 17.82
CA HIS A 309 -22.05 14.91 18.64
C HIS A 309 -21.72 16.41 18.78
N VAL A 310 -21.18 17.03 17.73
CA VAL A 310 -21.03 18.50 17.72
C VAL A 310 -22.36 19.10 17.28
N ASP A 311 -23.14 19.58 18.24
CA ASP A 311 -24.35 20.39 18.02
C ASP A 311 -24.00 21.83 17.64
#